data_AF-A0AAJ2ZFQ6-F1
#
_entry.id   AF-A0AAJ2ZFQ6-F1
#
_cell.length_a   1.000
_cell.length_b   1.000
_cell.length_c   1.000
_cell.angle_alpha   90.00
_cell.angle_beta   90.00
_cell.angle_gamma   90.00
#
_symmetry.space_group_name_H-M   'P 1'
#
loop_
_entity.id
_entity.type
_entity.pdbx_description
1 polymer ?
#
loop_
_entity_poly.entity_id
_entity_poly.type
_entity_poly.pdbx_seq_one_letter_code
_entity_poly.pdbx_strand_id
1 'polypeptide(L)'
;MHWICSAATLRGDRPTKQDQYVMVDGAAAVLDGATSWLHTYHGPEPRDGGWYARTLGAALAARLPGHGTALNVILDAAIADVRDTYGLKPGESPTAPPYSPDGTPTTSTCSCSATAPRSSTRAL
;
A
#
# COMPACT_ATOMS: atom_id res chain seq x y z
N MET A 1 7.85 22.92 -0.80
CA MET A 1 8.83 21.85 -0.47
C MET A 1 8.68 20.78 -1.52
N HIS A 2 9.78 20.23 -2.05
CA HIS A 2 9.72 19.15 -3.02
C HIS A 2 10.33 17.90 -2.38
N TRP A 3 9.54 16.83 -2.27
CA TRP A 3 10.00 15.55 -1.75
C TRP A 3 10.58 14.74 -2.90
N ILE A 4 11.76 14.16 -2.70
CA ILE A 4 12.28 13.11 -3.58
C ILE A 4 11.97 11.80 -2.87
N CYS A 5 11.05 11.03 -3.44
CA CYS A 5 10.70 9.71 -2.94
C CYS A 5 11.17 8.64 -3.93
N SER A 6 11.61 7.51 -3.40
CA SER A 6 11.95 6.32 -4.15
C SER A 6 11.34 5.11 -3.46
N ALA A 7 10.80 4.19 -4.25
CA ALA A 7 10.25 2.94 -3.75
C ALA A 7 10.77 1.77 -4.57
N ALA A 8 10.97 0.66 -3.87
CA ALA A 8 11.34 -0.60 -4.47
C ALA A 8 10.60 -1.73 -3.75
N THR A 9 10.29 -2.78 -4.50
CA THR A 9 9.64 -4.00 -4.00
C THR A 9 10.21 -5.18 -4.77
N LEU A 10 10.57 -6.23 -4.03
CA LEU A 10 11.13 -7.44 -4.58
C LEU A 10 10.22 -8.61 -4.23
N ARG A 11 10.03 -9.53 -5.19
CA ARG A 11 9.29 -10.78 -4.96
C ARG A 11 10.02 -11.72 -3.99
N GLY A 12 11.36 -11.64 -3.95
CA GLY A 12 12.19 -12.65 -3.30
C GLY A 12 11.92 -14.05 -3.87
N ASP A 13 12.01 -15.06 -3.01
CA ASP A 13 11.81 -16.48 -3.35
C ASP A 13 10.34 -16.91 -3.40
N ARG A 14 9.39 -15.97 -3.28
CA ARG A 14 7.95 -16.28 -3.36
C ARG A 14 7.51 -16.53 -4.81
N PRO A 15 6.43 -17.30 -5.06
CA PRO A 15 5.93 -17.53 -6.43
C PRO A 15 5.30 -16.29 -7.06
N THR A 16 4.66 -15.42 -6.28
CA THR A 16 4.04 -14.16 -6.73
C THR A 16 4.50 -12.97 -5.88
N LYS A 17 4.52 -11.77 -6.47
CA LYS A 17 4.83 -10.52 -5.74
C LYS A 17 3.52 -9.95 -5.21
N GLN A 18 3.33 -10.01 -3.91
CA GLN A 18 2.08 -9.57 -3.28
C GLN A 18 2.20 -8.20 -2.60
N ASP A 19 3.41 -7.81 -2.18
CA ASP A 19 3.64 -6.47 -1.68
C ASP A 19 3.37 -5.39 -2.73
N GLN A 20 2.75 -4.31 -2.27
CA GLN A 20 2.56 -3.10 -3.04
C GLN A 20 3.10 -1.90 -2.29
N TYR A 21 3.42 -0.84 -3.04
CA TYR A 21 3.70 0.46 -2.49
C TYR A 21 2.80 1.50 -3.14
N VAL A 22 2.51 2.57 -2.41
CA VAL A 22 1.85 3.77 -2.91
C VAL A 22 2.76 4.95 -2.61
N MET A 23 2.99 5.81 -3.61
CA MET A 23 3.66 7.10 -3.44
C MET A 23 2.78 8.19 -4.03
N VAL A 24 2.45 9.19 -3.23
CA VAL A 24 1.80 10.42 -3.66
C VAL A 24 2.55 11.62 -3.08
N ASP A 25 2.21 12.83 -3.49
CA ASP A 25 2.87 14.00 -2.93
C ASP A 25 2.59 14.12 -1.42
N GLY A 26 3.67 14.14 -0.62
CA GLY A 26 3.59 14.22 0.83
C GLY A 26 3.21 12.92 1.58
N ALA A 27 3.01 11.79 0.90
CA ALA A 27 2.72 10.51 1.57
C ALA A 27 3.22 9.28 0.82
N ALA A 28 3.59 8.25 1.58
CA ALA A 28 3.92 6.93 1.04
C ALA A 28 3.33 5.84 1.94
N ALA A 29 2.94 4.71 1.35
CA ALA A 29 2.47 3.54 2.06
C ALA A 29 3.13 2.28 1.49
N VAL A 30 3.40 1.31 2.36
CA VAL A 30 3.79 -0.05 2.00
C VAL A 30 2.68 -0.97 2.45
N LEU A 31 2.20 -1.82 1.55
CA LEU A 31 1.10 -2.75 1.78
C LEU A 31 1.66 -4.16 1.60
N ASP A 32 1.78 -4.88 2.70
CA ASP A 32 2.18 -6.29 2.70
C ASP A 32 0.95 -7.14 2.35
N GLY A 33 0.92 -7.61 1.10
CA GLY A 33 -0.10 -8.52 0.63
C GLY A 33 0.22 -9.89 1.17
N ALA A 34 -0.48 -10.33 2.20
CA ALA A 34 -0.19 -11.62 2.77
C ALA A 34 -1.12 -12.72 2.26
N THR A 35 -0.48 -13.86 2.04
CA THR A 35 -1.07 -15.09 1.53
C THR A 35 -1.98 -15.76 2.57
N SER A 36 -3.14 -15.20 2.88
CA SER A 36 -4.28 -16.10 3.09
C SER A 36 -4.80 -16.45 1.70
N TRP A 37 -4.26 -17.55 1.17
CA TRP A 37 -4.89 -18.27 0.06
C TRP A 37 -6.31 -18.61 0.51
N LEU A 38 -7.29 -17.77 0.15
CA LEU A 38 -8.68 -18.19 0.17
C LEU A 38 -8.81 -19.21 -0.96
N HIS A 39 -8.57 -20.47 -0.62
CA HIS A 39 -8.80 -21.66 -1.44
C HIS A 39 -10.27 -21.80 -1.92
N THR A 40 -11.11 -20.82 -1.58
CA THR A 40 -12.55 -20.75 -1.78
C THR A 40 -12.97 -19.69 -2.81
N TYR A 41 -12.05 -18.92 -3.42
CA TYR A 41 -12.44 -18.03 -4.52
C TYR A 41 -12.51 -18.79 -5.85
N HIS A 42 -13.73 -19.13 -6.28
CA HIS A 42 -14.03 -19.80 -7.56
C HIS A 42 -14.33 -18.82 -8.71
N GLY A 43 -14.00 -17.53 -8.56
CA GLY A 43 -14.18 -16.54 -9.64
C GLY A 43 -13.02 -16.53 -10.65
N PRO A 44 -13.17 -15.78 -11.76
CA PRO A 44 -12.22 -15.82 -12.88
C PRO A 44 -10.83 -15.22 -12.57
N GLU A 45 -10.70 -14.38 -11.53
CA GLU A 45 -9.41 -13.82 -11.09
C GLU A 45 -9.14 -14.15 -9.61
N PRO A 46 -7.97 -14.70 -9.24
CA PRO A 46 -7.62 -14.96 -7.85
C PRO A 46 -7.63 -13.68 -7.01
N ARG A 47 -8.50 -13.60 -6.00
CA ARG A 47 -8.50 -12.53 -4.98
C ARG A 47 -7.51 -12.87 -3.86
N ASP A 48 -6.23 -12.88 -4.20
CA ASP A 48 -5.14 -13.14 -3.25
C ASP A 48 -4.74 -11.90 -2.43
N GLY A 49 -3.76 -12.04 -1.53
CA GLY A 49 -3.23 -10.93 -0.75
C GLY A 49 -2.67 -9.79 -1.62
N GLY A 50 -2.09 -10.12 -2.78
CA GLY A 50 -1.61 -9.14 -3.74
C GLY A 50 -2.72 -8.38 -4.46
N TRP A 51 -3.85 -9.02 -4.75
CA TRP A 51 -5.05 -8.37 -5.24
C TRP A 51 -5.58 -7.35 -4.22
N TYR A 52 -5.70 -7.73 -2.95
CA TYR A 52 -6.19 -6.82 -1.91
C TYR A 52 -5.24 -5.64 -1.72
N ALA A 53 -3.93 -5.89 -1.62
CA ALA A 53 -2.92 -4.84 -1.49
C ALA A 53 -2.94 -3.86 -2.67
N ARG A 54 -3.11 -4.33 -3.91
CA ARG A 54 -3.24 -3.46 -5.09
C ARG A 54 -4.50 -2.60 -5.04
N THR A 55 -5.62 -3.25 -4.70
CA THR A 55 -6.93 -2.62 -4.67
C THR A 55 -7.00 -1.54 -3.59
N LEU A 56 -6.53 -1.86 -2.38
CA LEU A 56 -6.42 -0.90 -1.28
C LEU A 56 -5.42 0.22 -1.61
N GLY A 57 -4.30 -0.11 -2.25
CA GLY A 57 -3.31 0.87 -2.69
C GLY A 57 -3.91 1.91 -3.64
N ALA A 58 -4.73 1.49 -4.60
CA ALA A 58 -5.44 2.40 -5.50
C ALA A 58 -6.44 3.29 -4.74
N ALA A 59 -7.19 2.73 -3.79
CA ALA A 59 -8.12 3.49 -2.96
C ALA A 59 -7.40 4.54 -2.08
N LEU A 60 -6.25 4.19 -1.52
CA LEU A 60 -5.42 5.11 -0.74
C LEU A 60 -4.79 6.20 -1.61
N ALA A 61 -4.27 5.86 -2.79
CA ALA A 61 -3.67 6.83 -3.70
C ALA A 61 -4.63 7.96 -4.09
N ALA A 62 -5.93 7.68 -4.16
CA ALA A 62 -6.96 8.68 -4.45
C ALA A 62 -7.28 9.62 -3.27
N ARG A 63 -6.93 9.25 -2.04
CA ARG A 63 -7.35 9.95 -0.80
C ARG A 63 -6.19 10.56 -0.01
N LEU A 64 -4.99 10.01 -0.14
CA LEU A 64 -3.77 10.52 0.47
C LEU A 64 -3.35 11.91 -0.01
N PRO A 65 -3.62 12.34 -1.27
CA PRO A 65 -3.39 13.72 -1.68
C PRO A 65 -4.34 14.66 -0.94
N GLY A 66 -3.83 15.34 0.10
CA GLY A 66 -4.60 16.30 0.87
C GLY A 66 -3.99 16.54 2.25
N HIS A 67 -4.03 17.79 2.70
CA HIS A 67 -3.64 18.15 4.06
C HIS A 67 -4.88 18.36 4.93
N GLY A 68 -4.88 17.83 6.15
CA GLY A 68 -5.89 18.16 7.17
C GLY A 68 -6.88 17.04 7.54
N THR A 69 -6.95 15.95 6.78
CA THR A 69 -7.70 14.76 7.18
C THR A 69 -6.79 13.81 7.96
N ALA A 70 -7.27 13.30 9.10
CA ALA A 70 -6.51 12.34 9.89
C ALA A 70 -6.35 11.01 9.15
N LEU A 71 -5.15 10.41 9.22
CA LEU A 71 -4.80 9.20 8.46
C LEU A 71 -5.74 8.01 8.77
N ASN A 72 -6.17 7.87 10.02
CA ASN A 72 -7.12 6.82 10.41
C ASN A 72 -8.46 6.95 9.65
N VAL A 73 -8.94 8.18 9.43
CA VAL A 73 -10.18 8.43 8.68
C VAL A 73 -10.01 8.06 7.21
N ILE A 74 -8.85 8.37 6.61
CA ILE A 74 -8.53 7.99 5.22
C ILE A 74 -8.47 6.46 5.09
N LEU A 75 -7.82 5.79 6.04
CA LEU A 75 -7.68 4.34 6.08
C LEU A 75 -9.05 3.66 6.22
N ASP A 76 -9.86 4.09 7.18
CA ASP A 76 -11.20 3.52 7.42
C ASP A 76 -12.08 3.65 6.18
N ALA A 77 -12.08 4.83 5.54
CA ALA A 77 -12.84 5.05 4.30
C ALA A 77 -12.35 4.15 3.16
N ALA A 78 -11.03 4.09 2.94
CA ALA A 78 -10.45 3.26 1.88
C ALA A 78 -10.75 1.76 2.08
N ILE A 79 -10.65 1.27 3.32
CA ILE A 79 -10.98 -0.13 3.65
C ILE A 79 -12.48 -0.39 3.45
N ALA A 80 -13.35 0.53 3.90
CA ALA A 80 -14.79 0.41 3.73
C ALA A 80 -15.18 0.39 2.25
N ASP A 81 -14.60 1.27 1.42
CA ASP A 81 -14.89 1.32 -0.01
C ASP A 81 -14.46 0.05 -0.74
N VAL A 82 -13.29 -0.50 -0.42
CA VAL A 82 -12.85 -1.79 -0.98
C VAL A 82 -13.77 -2.92 -0.51
N ARG A 83 -14.14 -2.93 0.78
CA ARG A 83 -15.08 -3.91 1.32
C ARG A 83 -16.40 -3.88 0.57
N ASP A 84 -16.99 -2.71 0.43
CA ASP A 84 -18.33 -2.53 -0.13
C ASP A 84 -18.35 -2.77 -1.64
N THR A 85 -17.32 -2.29 -2.36
CA THR A 85 -17.17 -2.48 -3.81
C THR A 85 -17.06 -3.96 -4.18
N TYR A 86 -16.33 -4.75 -3.37
CA TYR A 86 -16.03 -6.15 -3.70
C TYR A 86 -16.84 -7.16 -2.87
N GLY A 87 -17.77 -6.69 -2.05
CA GLY A 87 -18.63 -7.51 -1.20
C GLY A 87 -17.85 -8.35 -0.19
N LEU A 88 -16.75 -7.81 0.35
CA LEU A 88 -15.86 -8.52 1.26
C LEU A 88 -16.54 -8.71 2.62
N LYS A 89 -16.60 -9.96 3.08
CA LYS A 89 -17.11 -10.29 4.42
C LYS A 89 -15.97 -10.62 5.37
N PRO A 90 -16.11 -10.34 6.68
CA PRO A 90 -15.19 -10.85 7.68
C PRO A 90 -15.00 -12.37 7.54
N GLY A 91 -13.76 -12.84 7.49
CA GLY A 91 -13.43 -14.26 7.28
C GLY A 91 -13.43 -14.75 5.83
N GLU A 92 -14.00 -13.99 4.88
CA GLU A 92 -13.97 -14.25 3.43
C GLU A 92 -13.00 -13.31 2.68
N SER A 93 -12.24 -12.51 3.43
CA SER A 93 -11.31 -11.49 2.90
C SER A 93 -9.85 -11.92 3.10
N PRO A 94 -8.95 -11.70 2.13
CA PRO A 94 -7.52 -11.85 2.35
C PRO A 94 -7.09 -10.95 3.51
N THR A 95 -6.45 -11.53 4.51
CA THR A 95 -5.93 -10.83 5.69
C THR A 95 -4.49 -10.40 5.46
N ALA A 96 -4.14 -9.20 5.91
CA ALA A 96 -2.77 -8.88 6.29
C ALA A 96 -2.56 -9.44 7.71
N PRO A 97 -1.71 -10.45 7.93
CA PRO A 97 -1.44 -10.99 9.24
C PRO A 97 -0.59 -9.97 10.02
N PRO A 98 -0.79 -9.87 11.33
CA PRO A 98 0.29 -9.43 12.20
C PRO A 98 1.35 -10.55 12.19
N TYR A 99 2.50 -10.30 11.56
CA TYR A 99 3.79 -10.98 11.77
C TYR A 99 3.84 -12.53 11.77
N SER A 100 4.55 -13.15 10.81
CA SER A 100 4.88 -14.59 10.84
C SER A 100 6.30 -14.86 11.37
N PRO A 101 6.50 -15.93 12.18
CA PRO A 101 7.77 -16.25 12.87
C PRO A 101 8.89 -16.85 11.99
N ASP A 102 8.64 -17.15 10.70
CA ASP A 102 9.56 -17.97 9.87
C ASP A 102 10.46 -17.18 8.89
N GLY A 103 10.66 -15.88 9.14
CA GLY A 103 11.97 -15.25 8.89
C GLY A 103 12.50 -15.07 7.45
N THR A 104 11.70 -15.17 6.38
CA THR A 104 12.13 -14.65 5.06
C THR A 104 11.16 -13.59 4.55
N PRO A 105 11.50 -12.28 4.64
CA PRO A 105 10.59 -11.19 4.33
C PRO A 105 10.48 -10.97 2.83
N THR A 106 9.25 -10.86 2.31
CA THR A 106 9.02 -9.96 1.18
C THR A 106 9.37 -8.55 1.67
N THR A 107 10.25 -7.87 0.95
CA THR A 107 10.79 -6.58 1.39
C THR A 107 10.28 -5.50 0.45
N SER A 108 9.53 -4.58 1.03
CA SER A 108 9.11 -3.35 0.38
C SER A 108 9.57 -2.17 1.22
N THR A 109 10.20 -1.21 0.55
CA THR A 109 10.82 -0.05 1.21
C THR A 109 10.43 1.21 0.48
N CYS A 110 9.96 2.20 1.24
CA CYS A 110 9.75 3.56 0.78
C CYS A 110 10.74 4.46 1.52
N SER A 111 11.43 5.32 0.78
CA SER A 111 12.29 6.37 1.34
C SER A 111 11.90 7.70 0.73
N CYS A 112 11.70 8.71 1.57
CA CYS A 112 11.38 10.08 1.17
C CYS A 112 12.32 11.06 1.85
N SER A 113 12.93 11.94 1.07
CA SER A 113 13.80 13.01 1.56
C SER A 113 13.27 14.37 1.12
N ALA A 114 13.21 15.33 2.04
CA ALA A 114 12.83 16.71 1.71
C ALA A 114 14.03 17.42 1.05
N THR A 115 13.83 17.97 -0.14
CA THR A 115 14.81 18.89 -0.72
C THR A 115 14.51 20.30 -0.21
N ALA A 116 15.44 20.91 0.52
CA ALA A 116 15.34 22.31 0.90
C ALA A 116 15.26 23.17 -0.38
N PRO A 117 14.44 24.24 -0.42
CA PRO A 117 14.43 25.15 -1.55
C PRO A 117 15.84 25.73 -1.72
N ARG A 118 16.41 25.66 -2.93
CA ARG A 118 17.64 26.40 -3.25
C ARG A 118 17.33 27.89 -3.06
N SER A 119 17.92 28.52 -2.04
CA SER A 119 17.96 29.97 -1.95
C SER A 119 18.72 30.48 -3.17
N SER A 120 17.99 30.96 -4.17
CA SER A 120 18.54 31.75 -5.25
C SER A 120 18.94 33.12 -4.67
N THR A 121 20.10 33.19 -4.03
CA THR A 121 20.75 34.48 -3.80
C THR A 121 21.30 34.94 -5.15
N ARG A 122 20.48 35.65 -5.91
CA ARG A 122 20.96 36.39 -7.08
C ARG A 122 21.59 37.66 -6.53
N ALA A 123 22.93 37.69 -6.50
CA ALA A 123 23.69 38.91 -6.28
C ALA A 123 23.29 39.94 -7.35
N LEU A 124 23.25 41.21 -6.90
CA LEU A 124 22.86 42.42 -7.62
C LEU A 124 23.48 42.55 -9.02
#